data_AF-A0A2E8GI11-F1
#
_entry.id   AF-A0A2E8GI11-F1
#
_cell.length_a   1.000
_cell.length_b   1.000
_cell.length_c   1.000
_cell.angle_alpha   90.00
_cell.angle_beta   90.00
_cell.angle_gamma   90.00
#
_symmetry.space_group_name_H-M   'P 1'
#
loop_
_entity.id
_entity.type
_entity.pdbx_description
1 polymer ?
#
loop_
_entity_poly.entity_id
_entity_poly.type
_entity_poly.pdbx_seq_one_letter_code
_entity_poly.pdbx_strand_id
1 'polypeptide(L)'
;MDNREVRDELPEDLDRGFVGAYLFPDNKRRRLTGSLYLVIAIAVGSWSIWVPGEPVLINGGLLIGCCGLGLFGLYSLVSGRRFTLDENAALVSANQAVGFPVGHASAQLGWRGLMSRPTWKMLVYSAEDPPVSRGLVLVDAIDGTIVDAYVEDNPEDWVQTAESEDDWESRL
;
A
#
# COMPACT_ATOMS: atom_id res chain seq x y z
N MET A 1 -33.14 16.64 -12.04
CA MET A 1 -31.87 15.92 -11.87
C MET A 1 -32.21 14.44 -11.85
N ASP A 2 -32.01 13.75 -12.97
CA ASP A 2 -32.24 12.30 -13.08
C ASP A 2 -31.11 11.59 -12.32
N ASN A 3 -31.43 10.66 -11.44
CA ASN A 3 -30.47 9.97 -10.55
C ASN A 3 -29.50 9.04 -11.31
N ARG A 4 -29.61 9.00 -12.64
CA ARG A 4 -28.81 8.20 -13.57
C ARG A 4 -27.59 8.93 -14.13
N GLU A 5 -27.45 10.23 -13.87
CA GLU A 5 -26.31 11.04 -14.33
C GLU A 5 -25.07 10.91 -13.42
N VAL A 6 -25.24 10.43 -12.18
CA VAL A 6 -24.10 10.05 -11.32
C VAL A 6 -23.68 8.63 -11.70
N ARG A 7 -22.80 8.52 -12.71
CA ARG A 7 -22.17 7.24 -13.02
C ARG A 7 -21.13 6.95 -11.95
N ASP A 8 -21.19 5.73 -11.40
CA ASP A 8 -20.14 5.19 -10.54
C ASP A 8 -18.89 5.00 -11.41
N GLU A 9 -17.99 5.98 -11.35
CA GLU A 9 -16.73 5.95 -12.07
C GLU A 9 -15.63 5.48 -11.14
N LEU A 10 -14.85 4.51 -11.63
CA LEU A 10 -13.73 4.00 -10.86
C LEU A 10 -12.68 5.11 -10.74
N PRO A 11 -12.17 5.38 -9.53
CA PRO A 11 -11.11 6.35 -9.33
C PRO A 11 -9.84 6.02 -10.14
N GLU A 12 -9.11 7.06 -10.56
CA GLU A 12 -7.94 6.93 -11.44
C GLU A 12 -6.83 6.00 -10.89
N ASP A 13 -6.61 5.99 -9.57
CA ASP A 13 -5.66 5.10 -8.87
C ASP A 13 -6.09 3.62 -8.83
N LEU A 14 -7.32 3.33 -9.25
CA LEU A 14 -7.88 1.97 -9.30
C LEU A 14 -8.18 1.52 -10.73
N ASP A 15 -8.08 2.42 -11.72
CA ASP A 15 -8.35 2.12 -13.11
C ASP A 15 -7.20 1.33 -13.76
N ARG A 16 -7.51 0.13 -14.23
CA ARG A 16 -6.55 -0.75 -14.92
C ARG A 16 -6.28 -0.31 -16.35
N GLY A 17 -7.16 0.51 -16.93
CA GLY A 17 -7.03 1.06 -18.28
C GLY A 17 -6.33 2.42 -18.32
N PHE A 18 -5.86 2.94 -17.18
CA PHE A 18 -5.24 4.25 -17.11
C PHE A 18 -3.96 4.30 -17.94
N VAL A 19 -3.99 5.09 -19.01
CA VAL A 19 -2.86 5.28 -19.93
C VAL A 19 -2.06 6.51 -19.48
N GLY A 20 -1.42 6.39 -18.32
CA GLY A 20 -0.61 7.45 -17.70
C GLY A 20 0.37 6.87 -16.68
N ALA A 21 1.07 7.72 -15.92
CA ALA A 21 1.95 7.24 -14.85
C ALA A 21 1.11 6.45 -13.82
N TYR A 22 1.42 5.18 -13.61
CA TYR A 22 0.66 4.29 -12.72
C TYR A 22 0.60 4.89 -11.30
N LEU A 23 -0.61 5.21 -10.85
CA LEU A 23 -0.86 5.77 -9.52
C LEU A 23 -1.17 4.64 -8.55
N PHE A 24 -0.32 4.46 -7.54
CA PHE A 24 -0.56 3.45 -6.52
C PHE A 24 -1.70 3.87 -5.57
N PRO A 25 -2.55 2.93 -5.11
CA PRO A 25 -3.62 3.22 -4.16
C PRO A 25 -3.09 3.79 -2.84
N ASP A 26 -3.61 4.94 -2.40
CA ASP A 26 -3.23 5.58 -1.13
C ASP A 26 -4.24 5.29 -0.02
N ASN A 27 -3.74 5.00 1.19
CA ASN A 27 -4.55 4.77 2.39
C ASN A 27 -5.20 6.05 2.93
N LYS A 28 -4.91 7.23 2.35
CA LYS A 28 -5.52 8.51 2.70
C LYS A 28 -7.05 8.46 2.76
N ARG A 29 -7.72 7.63 1.95
CA ARG A 29 -9.18 7.46 1.96
C ARG A 29 -9.73 7.02 3.32
N ARG A 30 -8.96 6.24 4.09
CA ARG A 30 -9.35 5.82 5.45
C ARG A 30 -9.50 7.01 6.39
N ARG A 31 -8.77 8.11 6.18
CA ARG A 31 -8.93 9.32 7.00
C ARG A 31 -10.30 9.96 6.83
N LEU A 32 -10.85 9.95 5.62
CA LEU A 32 -12.19 10.49 5.37
C LEU A 32 -13.24 9.63 6.09
N THR A 33 -13.20 8.32 5.90
CA THR A 33 -14.08 7.37 6.58
C THR A 33 -13.95 7.46 8.11
N GLY A 34 -12.72 7.52 8.63
CA GLY A 34 -12.47 7.67 10.08
C GLY A 34 -13.00 8.99 10.65
N SER A 35 -12.86 10.09 9.90
CA SER A 35 -13.42 11.38 10.28
C SER A 35 -14.95 11.33 10.35
N LEU A 36 -15.60 10.70 9.38
CA LEU A 36 -17.05 10.52 9.38
C LEU A 36 -17.52 9.71 10.59
N TYR A 37 -16.87 8.60 10.90
CA TYR A 37 -17.19 7.79 12.07
C TYR A 37 -17.05 8.56 13.38
N LEU A 38 -15.98 9.34 13.53
CA LEU A 38 -15.79 10.17 14.72
C LEU A 38 -16.83 11.27 14.83
N VAL A 39 -17.14 11.96 13.74
CA VAL A 39 -18.17 13.02 13.73
C VAL A 39 -19.52 12.45 14.12
N ILE A 40 -19.91 11.31 13.55
CA ILE A 40 -21.19 10.65 13.87
C ILE A 40 -21.20 10.19 15.33
N ALA A 41 -20.14 9.52 15.79
CA ALA A 41 -20.03 9.05 17.17
C ALA A 41 -20.13 10.20 18.19
N ILE A 42 -19.44 11.31 17.93
CA ILE A 42 -19.47 12.49 18.79
C ILE A 42 -20.84 13.18 18.73
N ALA A 43 -21.41 13.36 17.53
CA ALA A 43 -22.70 14.02 17.36
C ALA A 43 -23.83 13.24 18.05
N VAL A 44 -23.95 11.94 17.77
CA VAL A 44 -24.98 11.08 18.36
C VAL A 44 -24.73 10.86 19.85
N GLY A 45 -23.48 10.61 20.25
CA GLY A 45 -23.12 10.43 21.66
C GLY A 45 -23.40 11.68 22.48
N SER A 46 -22.99 12.86 22.01
CA SER A 46 -23.27 14.12 22.69
C SER A 46 -24.76 14.41 22.72
N TRP A 47 -25.46 14.29 21.59
CA TRP A 47 -26.91 14.46 21.55
C TRP A 47 -27.60 13.56 22.58
N SER A 48 -27.19 12.30 22.69
CA SER A 48 -27.82 11.35 23.60
C SER A 48 -27.68 11.70 25.08
N ILE A 49 -26.62 12.43 25.45
CA ILE A 49 -26.38 12.89 26.84
C ILE A 49 -27.15 14.17 27.16
N TRP A 50 -27.38 15.01 26.15
CA TRP A 50 -27.99 16.33 26.31
C TRP A 50 -29.53 16.33 26.18
N VAL A 51 -30.13 15.23 25.72
CA VAL A 51 -31.60 15.12 25.61
C VAL A 51 -32.21 15.03 27.03
N PRO A 52 -33.13 15.94 27.39
CA PRO A 52 -33.80 15.89 28.69
C PRO A 52 -34.87 14.79 28.74
N GLY A 53 -35.10 14.25 29.94
CA GLY A 53 -36.11 13.22 30.22
C GLY A 53 -35.60 11.79 30.06
N GLU A 54 -36.53 10.85 29.89
CA GLU A 54 -36.25 9.42 29.68
C GLU A 54 -36.67 9.00 28.25
N PRO A 55 -35.89 9.37 27.22
CA PRO A 55 -36.21 9.05 25.84
C PRO A 55 -36.04 7.55 25.54
N VAL A 56 -37.09 6.95 24.97
CA VAL A 56 -37.18 5.49 24.68
C VAL A 56 -36.05 4.98 23.77
N LEU A 57 -35.51 5.84 22.90
CA LEU A 57 -34.45 5.48 21.94
C LEU A 57 -33.03 5.56 22.53
N ILE A 58 -32.84 6.11 23.72
CA ILE A 58 -31.53 6.24 24.36
C ILE A 58 -31.39 5.13 25.39
N ASN A 59 -30.45 4.23 25.15
CA ASN A 59 -30.11 3.16 26.08
C ASN A 59 -28.59 3.02 26.18
N GLY A 60 -28.12 2.20 27.13
CA GLY A 60 -26.69 1.95 27.30
C GLY A 60 -26.02 1.38 26.05
N GLY A 61 -26.77 0.63 25.23
CA GLY A 61 -26.30 0.11 23.94
C GLY A 61 -25.96 1.19 22.93
N LEU A 62 -26.73 2.29 22.87
CA LEU A 62 -26.43 3.44 22.01
C LEU A 62 -25.09 4.08 22.37
N LEU A 63 -24.82 4.27 23.67
CA LEU A 63 -23.55 4.84 24.14
C LEU A 63 -22.38 3.90 23.84
N ILE A 64 -22.53 2.60 24.07
CA ILE A 64 -21.52 1.58 23.72
C ILE A 64 -21.27 1.60 22.20
N GLY A 65 -22.32 1.71 21.39
CA GLY A 65 -22.23 1.83 19.94
C GLY A 65 -21.46 3.07 19.50
N CYS A 66 -21.73 4.24 20.11
CA CYS A 66 -20.99 5.47 19.85
C CYS A 66 -19.51 5.33 20.24
N CYS A 67 -19.21 4.73 21.40
CA CYS A 67 -17.85 4.44 21.82
C CYS A 67 -17.13 3.51 20.83
N GLY A 68 -17.75 2.40 20.44
CA GLY A 68 -17.19 1.45 19.48
C GLY A 68 -16.93 2.09 18.11
N LEU A 69 -17.88 2.86 17.59
CA LEU A 69 -17.73 3.61 16.34
C LEU A 69 -16.62 4.66 16.44
N GLY A 70 -16.51 5.35 17.58
CA GLY A 70 -15.45 6.32 17.84
C GLY A 70 -14.06 5.66 17.86
N LEU A 71 -13.91 4.51 18.53
CA LEU A 71 -12.67 3.74 18.53
C LEU A 71 -12.29 3.27 17.12
N PHE A 72 -13.26 2.79 16.34
CA PHE A 72 -13.02 2.37 14.96
C PHE A 72 -12.68 3.55 14.04
N GLY A 73 -13.31 4.71 14.24
CA GLY A 73 -12.99 5.96 13.57
C GLY A 73 -11.55 6.40 13.85
N LEU A 74 -11.12 6.36 15.11
CA LEU A 74 -9.76 6.68 15.52
C LEU A 74 -8.75 5.71 14.88
N TYR A 75 -9.03 4.41 14.90
CA TYR A 75 -8.20 3.41 14.23
C TYR A 75 -8.06 3.68 12.72
N SER A 76 -9.17 4.03 12.07
CA SER A 76 -9.17 4.38 10.64
C SER A 76 -8.35 5.65 10.35
N LEU A 77 -8.39 6.65 11.23
CA LEU A 77 -7.51 7.84 11.13
C LEU A 77 -6.03 7.49 11.28
N VAL A 78 -5.68 6.65 12.26
CA VAL A 78 -4.28 6.28 12.55
C VAL A 78 -3.71 5.39 11.45
N SER A 79 -4.52 4.49 10.87
CA SER A 79 -4.12 3.61 9.76
C SER A 79 -4.18 4.29 8.39
N GLY A 80 -4.85 5.44 8.25
CA GLY A 80 -4.91 6.24 7.03
C GLY A 80 -3.63 7.04 6.74
N ARG A 81 -2.46 6.48 6.99
CA ARG A 81 -1.17 7.13 6.71
C ARG A 81 -0.96 7.21 5.20
N ARG A 82 -0.39 8.33 4.75
CA ARG A 82 -0.14 8.56 3.33
C ARG A 82 1.07 7.76 2.87
N PHE A 83 0.97 7.24 1.66
CA PHE A 83 2.10 6.81 0.87
C PHE A 83 2.82 8.04 0.32
N THR A 84 4.10 8.23 0.66
CA THR A 84 4.86 9.45 0.34
C THR A 84 6.12 9.20 -0.46
N LEU A 85 6.65 7.99 -0.40
CA LEU A 85 7.94 7.64 -1.00
C LEU A 85 7.73 6.85 -2.29
N ASP A 86 8.27 7.37 -3.40
CA ASP A 86 8.16 6.79 -4.73
C ASP A 86 9.12 5.61 -4.94
N GLU A 87 8.92 4.89 -6.05
CA GLU A 87 9.73 3.70 -6.38
C GLU A 87 11.23 4.02 -6.48
N ASN A 88 11.59 5.16 -7.06
CA ASN A 88 12.97 5.57 -7.23
C ASN A 88 13.67 5.83 -5.89
N ALA A 89 13.03 6.54 -4.96
CA ALA A 89 13.57 6.75 -3.63
C ALA A 89 13.67 5.41 -2.84
N ALA A 90 12.74 4.48 -3.07
CA ALA A 90 12.80 3.16 -2.47
C ALA A 90 13.99 2.36 -3.01
N LEU A 91 14.24 2.44 -4.32
CA LEU A 91 15.39 1.82 -4.96
C LEU A 91 16.71 2.40 -4.44
N VAL A 92 16.81 3.70 -4.24
CA VAL A 92 18.00 4.33 -3.62
C VAL A 92 18.23 3.76 -2.22
N SER A 93 17.17 3.61 -1.42
CA SER A 93 17.24 3.04 -0.08
C SER A 93 17.67 1.56 -0.11
N ALA A 94 17.13 0.78 -1.06
CA ALA A 94 17.48 -0.62 -1.24
C ALA A 94 18.93 -0.81 -1.72
N ASN A 95 19.40 0.02 -2.64
CA ASN A 95 20.78 -0.01 -3.13
C ASN A 95 21.79 0.24 -1.99
N GLN A 96 21.46 1.14 -1.06
CA GLN A 96 22.27 1.36 0.14
C GLN A 96 22.27 0.16 1.10
N ALA A 97 21.25 -0.70 1.05
CA ALA A 97 21.09 -1.83 1.98
C ALA A 97 21.79 -3.12 1.50
N VAL A 98 21.90 -3.37 0.20
CA VAL A 98 22.36 -4.67 -0.33
C VAL A 98 23.87 -4.82 -0.49
N GLY A 99 24.63 -3.72 -0.46
CA GLY A 99 26.10 -3.77 -0.44
C GLY A 99 26.78 -4.17 -1.76
N PHE A 100 26.03 -4.29 -2.86
CA PHE A 100 26.55 -4.50 -4.21
C PHE A 100 25.94 -3.47 -5.18
N PRO A 101 26.61 -3.15 -6.30
CA PRO A 101 26.04 -2.25 -7.30
C PRO A 101 24.83 -2.91 -7.97
N VAL A 102 23.65 -2.30 -7.82
CA VAL A 102 22.41 -2.79 -8.44
C VAL A 102 22.38 -2.44 -9.94
N GLY A 103 22.15 -3.44 -10.80
CA GLY A 103 21.93 -3.28 -12.24
C GLY A 103 20.45 -3.27 -12.60
N HIS A 104 19.79 -4.40 -12.40
CA HIS A 104 18.35 -4.56 -12.66
C HIS A 104 17.57 -4.63 -11.35
N ALA A 105 16.42 -3.96 -11.31
CA ALA A 105 15.55 -3.96 -10.15
C ALA A 105 14.08 -4.00 -10.56
N SER A 106 13.26 -4.59 -9.71
CA SER A 106 11.80 -4.50 -9.79
C SER A 106 11.23 -4.13 -8.42
N ALA A 107 10.17 -3.33 -8.42
CA ALA A 107 9.48 -2.94 -7.22
C ALA A 107 8.04 -3.44 -7.23
N GLN A 108 7.57 -3.88 -6.07
CA GLN A 108 6.16 -4.21 -5.85
C GLN A 108 5.68 -3.52 -4.59
N LEU A 109 4.58 -2.77 -4.69
CA LEU A 109 3.95 -2.17 -3.52
C LEU A 109 3.09 -3.21 -2.78
N GLY A 110 3.27 -3.32 -1.47
CA GLY A 110 2.45 -4.13 -0.59
C GLY A 110 2.08 -3.39 0.70
N TRP A 111 1.36 -4.09 1.58
CA TRP A 111 0.95 -3.56 2.88
C TRP A 111 1.30 -4.55 3.99
N ARG A 112 1.75 -4.03 5.13
CA ARG A 112 2.16 -4.83 6.30
C ARG A 112 1.46 -4.40 7.59
N GLY A 113 1.27 -5.38 8.47
CA GLY A 113 0.77 -5.18 9.83
C GLY A 113 -0.68 -4.69 9.91
N LEU A 114 -1.17 -4.52 11.14
CA LEU A 114 -2.56 -4.13 11.40
C LEU A 114 -2.89 -2.75 10.84
N MET A 115 -1.93 -1.81 10.91
CA MET A 115 -2.13 -0.44 10.40
C MET A 115 -2.08 -0.35 8.88
N SER A 116 -1.94 -1.47 8.16
CA SER A 116 -1.74 -1.52 6.71
C SER A 116 -0.67 -0.51 6.29
N ARG A 117 0.54 -0.61 6.84
CA ARG A 117 1.62 0.30 6.45
C ARG A 117 2.05 -0.04 5.03
N PRO A 118 2.12 0.93 4.10
CA PRO A 118 2.59 0.67 2.75
C PRO A 118 4.08 0.34 2.77
N THR A 119 4.51 -0.62 1.97
CA THR A 119 5.89 -1.14 1.98
C THR A 119 6.27 -1.60 0.59
N TRP A 120 7.41 -1.11 0.12
CA TRP A 120 8.03 -1.52 -1.13
C TRP A 120 8.77 -2.84 -0.93
N LYS A 121 8.48 -3.81 -1.79
CA LYS A 121 9.26 -5.03 -1.94
C LYS A 121 10.15 -4.86 -3.16
N MET A 122 11.42 -4.64 -2.92
CA MET A 122 12.43 -4.40 -3.95
C MET A 122 13.16 -5.72 -4.20
N LEU A 123 13.09 -6.25 -5.42
CA LEU A 123 13.98 -7.31 -5.87
C LEU A 123 15.06 -6.67 -6.74
N VAL A 124 16.31 -6.78 -6.29
CA VAL A 124 17.48 -6.16 -6.94
C VAL A 124 18.49 -7.22 -7.34
N TYR A 125 19.11 -7.03 -8.49
CA TYR A 125 20.17 -7.88 -9.02
C TYR A 125 21.47 -7.08 -9.17
N SER A 126 22.61 -7.74 -9.02
CA SER A 126 23.90 -7.10 -9.22
C SER A 126 24.11 -6.65 -10.68
N ALA A 127 25.05 -5.73 -10.89
CA ALA A 127 25.24 -5.07 -12.18
C ALA A 127 26.01 -5.91 -13.22
N GLU A 128 26.60 -7.02 -12.82
CA GLU A 128 27.26 -7.96 -13.72
C GLU A 128 26.27 -8.66 -14.66
N ASP A 129 26.78 -9.14 -15.80
CA ASP A 129 26.03 -9.92 -16.78
C ASP A 129 26.73 -11.27 -17.02
N PRO A 130 26.17 -12.41 -16.57
CA PRO A 130 24.91 -12.54 -15.81
C PRO A 130 25.04 -12.06 -14.35
N PRO A 131 23.93 -11.65 -13.71
CA PRO A 131 23.96 -11.15 -12.33
C PRO A 131 24.38 -12.25 -11.35
N VAL A 132 25.34 -11.95 -10.47
CA VAL A 132 25.94 -12.91 -9.53
C VAL A 132 25.29 -12.87 -8.14
N SER A 133 24.65 -11.77 -7.78
CA SER A 133 23.97 -11.61 -6.49
C SER A 133 22.57 -11.06 -6.68
N ARG A 134 21.65 -11.45 -5.80
CA ARG A 134 20.32 -10.86 -5.72
C ARG A 134 19.97 -10.47 -4.29
N GLY A 135 19.12 -9.47 -4.16
CA GLY A 135 18.63 -8.99 -2.88
C GLY A 135 17.12 -8.77 -2.90
N LEU A 136 16.46 -9.14 -1.81
CA LEU A 136 15.09 -8.77 -1.51
C LEU A 136 15.08 -7.78 -0.35
N VAL A 137 14.69 -6.54 -0.61
CA VAL A 137 14.66 -5.47 0.39
C VAL A 137 13.23 -4.99 0.61
N LEU A 138 12.81 -4.97 1.87
CA LEU A 138 11.55 -4.38 2.29
C LEU A 138 11.79 -2.95 2.77
N VAL A 139 11.25 -1.95 2.06
CA VAL A 139 11.42 -0.53 2.39
C VAL A 139 10.07 0.07 2.81
N ASP A 140 10.00 0.73 3.96
CA ASP A 140 8.78 1.42 4.39
C ASP A 140 8.50 2.60 3.45
N ALA A 141 7.30 2.62 2.85
CA ALA A 141 6.96 3.60 1.83
C ALA A 141 6.51 4.96 2.40
N ILE A 142 6.59 5.13 3.72
CA ILE A 142 6.33 6.41 4.40
C ILE A 142 7.65 7.18 4.58
N ASP A 143 8.68 6.53 5.09
CA ASP A 143 9.92 7.19 5.54
C ASP A 143 11.21 6.60 4.94
N GLY A 144 11.13 5.52 4.17
CA GLY A 144 12.29 4.90 3.52
C GLY A 144 13.08 3.95 4.43
N THR A 145 12.59 3.70 5.65
CA THR A 145 13.27 2.80 6.59
C THR A 145 13.33 1.39 6.02
N ILE A 146 14.51 0.76 6.08
CA ILE A 146 14.66 -0.65 5.74
C ILE A 146 13.98 -1.49 6.82
N VAL A 147 12.90 -2.15 6.46
CA VAL A 147 12.13 -3.05 7.33
C VAL A 147 12.85 -4.39 7.46
N ASP A 148 13.36 -4.89 6.33
CA ASP A 148 14.13 -6.12 6.25
C ASP A 148 14.97 -6.12 4.97
N ALA A 149 16.06 -6.86 4.96
CA ALA A 149 16.91 -7.04 3.79
C ALA A 149 17.50 -8.45 3.80
N TYR A 150 17.35 -9.14 2.69
CA TYR A 150 17.93 -10.45 2.46
C TYR A 150 18.75 -10.42 1.19
N VAL A 151 20.01 -10.87 1.26
CA VAL A 151 20.94 -10.92 0.14
C VAL A 151 21.47 -12.35 0.02
N GLU A 152 21.51 -12.85 -1.20
CA GLU A 152 22.04 -14.17 -1.50
C GLU A 152 22.77 -14.18 -2.85
N ASP A 153 23.61 -15.19 -3.05
CA ASP A 153 24.14 -15.52 -4.37
C ASP A 153 22.97 -15.83 -5.30
N ASN A 154 23.05 -15.35 -6.54
CA ASN A 154 21.95 -15.50 -7.48
C ASN A 154 21.79 -16.98 -7.84
N PRO A 155 20.66 -17.62 -7.49
CA PRO A 155 20.47 -19.06 -7.74
C PRO A 155 19.94 -19.35 -9.15
N GLU A 156 19.66 -18.32 -9.95
CA GLU A 156 19.09 -18.44 -11.28
C GLU A 156 20.17 -18.79 -12.31
N ASP A 157 19.92 -19.82 -13.11
CA ASP A 157 20.81 -20.24 -14.19
C ASP A 157 20.41 -19.53 -15.50
N TRP A 158 20.96 -18.34 -15.71
CA TRP A 158 20.65 -17.47 -16.85
C TRP A 158 21.18 -17.98 -18.19
N VAL A 159 22.02 -19.01 -18.17
CA VAL A 159 22.81 -19.47 -19.33
C VAL A 159 21.98 -20.21 -20.38
N GLN A 160 20.80 -20.77 -20.03
CA GLN A 160 20.07 -21.66 -20.95
C GLN A 160 19.12 -21.00 -21.95
N THR A 161 18.70 -19.76 -21.73
CA THR A 161 17.61 -19.19 -22.56
C THR A 161 18.11 -18.62 -23.88
N ALA A 162 19.32 -18.04 -23.91
CA ALA A 162 19.87 -17.38 -25.10
C ALA A 162 20.39 -18.36 -26.17
N GLU A 163 20.92 -19.53 -25.78
CA GLU A 163 21.46 -20.51 -26.75
C GLU A 163 20.35 -21.31 -27.47
N SER A 164 19.11 -21.32 -26.96
CA SER A 164 18.01 -22.08 -27.58
C SER A 164 17.38 -21.40 -28.80
N GLU A 165 17.66 -20.11 -29.01
CA GLU A 165 17.19 -19.37 -30.20
C GLU A 165 18.12 -19.50 -31.42
N ASP A 166 19.34 -20.03 -31.28
CA ASP A 166 20.24 -20.24 -32.43
C ASP A 166 20.10 -21.65 -33.07
N ASP A 167 19.49 -22.62 -32.37
CA ASP A 167 19.36 -24.01 -32.88
C ASP A 167 18.25 -24.16 -33.96
N TRP A 168 17.28 -23.25 -34.03
CA TRP A 168 16.20 -23.33 -35.02
C TRP A 168 16.55 -22.70 -36.38
N GLU A 169 17.43 -21.71 -36.44
CA GLU A 169 17.90 -21.10 -37.70
C GLU A 169 18.90 -21.98 -38.45
N SER A 170 19.63 -22.86 -37.75
CA SER A 170 20.60 -23.79 -38.37
C SER A 170 19.97 -25.04 -38.99
N ARG A 171 18.63 -25.19 -38.90
CA ARG A 171 17.87 -26.37 -39.34
C ARG A 171 16.94 -26.13 -40.53
N LEU A 172 17.05 -24.98 -41.21
CA LEU A 172 16.40 -24.68 -42.49
C LEU A 172 17.43 -24.59 -43.63
#